data_AF-A0A1B0GCT1-F1
#
_entry.id   AF-A0A1B0GCT1-F1
#
_cell.length_a   1.000
_cell.length_b   1.000
_cell.length_c   1.000
_cell.angle_alpha   90.00
_cell.angle_beta   90.00
_cell.angle_gamma   90.00
#
_symmetry.space_group_name_H-M   'P 1'
#
loop_
_entity.id
_entity.type
_entity.pdbx_description
1 polymer ?
#
loop_
_entity_poly.entity_id
_entity_poly.type
_entity_poly.pdbx_seq_one_letter_code
_entity_poly.pdbx_strand_id
1 'polypeptide(L)' 'MLESQSKHSSEYSGESLCFDKNEFLKANFWVDDFLHKNRNVSSLELLRDNLNLYLKRLRGSMIDLIIECKT' A
#
# COMPACT_ATOMS: atom_id res chain seq x y z
N MET A 1 -33.94 -15.06 0.15
CA MET A 1 -32.92 -16.10 0.31
C MET A 1 -31.75 -15.64 -0.54
N LEU A 2 -30.90 -14.75 -0.03
CA LEU A 2 -29.77 -15.01 0.87
C LEU A 2 -28.88 -16.14 0.34
N GLU A 3 -27.75 -15.74 -0.25
CA GLU A 3 -26.45 -16.43 -0.38
C GLU A 3 -25.69 -15.69 -1.51
N SER A 4 -24.48 -15.16 -1.39
CA SER A 4 -23.49 -15.24 -0.32
C SER A 4 -22.60 -14.00 -0.37
N GLN A 5 -22.37 -13.42 0.80
CA GLN A 5 -21.45 -12.32 1.00
C GLN A 5 -20.01 -12.84 0.83
N SER A 6 -19.31 -12.41 -0.22
CA SER A 6 -17.85 -12.29 -0.16
C SER A 6 -17.54 -10.90 0.43
N LYS A 7 -17.64 -10.82 1.76
CA LYS A 7 -17.08 -9.72 2.55
C LYS A 7 -15.62 -10.07 2.82
N HIS A 8 -14.69 -9.41 2.14
CA HIS A 8 -13.68 -8.55 2.77
C HIS A 8 -12.76 -7.94 1.70
N SER A 9 -13.14 -6.78 1.18
CA SER A 9 -12.25 -5.63 0.87
C SER A 9 -13.08 -4.57 0.13
N SER A 10 -14.10 -4.03 0.81
CA SER A 10 -14.80 -2.83 0.33
C SER A 10 -13.91 -1.61 0.55
N GLU A 11 -13.92 -0.74 -0.46
CA GLU A 11 -13.43 0.65 -0.50
C GLU A 11 -11.91 0.84 -0.61
N TYR A 12 -11.43 1.06 -1.84
CA TYR A 12 -10.78 2.29 -2.35
C TYR A 12 -10.18 1.99 -3.73
N SER A 13 -11.06 1.64 -4.67
CA SER A 13 -10.75 1.40 -6.08
C SER A 13 -10.47 2.75 -6.76
N GLY A 14 -9.29 3.35 -6.53
CA GLY A 14 -8.93 4.57 -7.25
C GLY A 14 -7.76 5.41 -6.72
N GLU A 15 -7.22 5.14 -5.53
CA GLU A 15 -6.08 5.92 -5.04
C GLU A 15 -4.78 5.42 -5.67
N SER A 16 -4.46 5.99 -6.84
CA SER A 16 -3.13 5.90 -7.42
C SER A 16 -2.14 6.44 -6.39
N LEU A 17 -1.25 5.58 -5.87
CA LEU A 17 -0.17 6.05 -5.02
C LEU A 17 0.63 7.10 -5.78
N CYS A 18 1.06 8.14 -5.08
CA CYS A 18 1.91 9.18 -5.65
C CYS A 18 3.36 8.74 -5.88
N PHE A 19 3.68 7.46 -5.64
CA PHE A 19 5.00 6.86 -5.80
C PHE A 19 4.90 5.47 -6.41
N ASP A 20 5.99 5.03 -7.06
CA ASP A 20 6.09 3.68 -7.60
C ASP A 20 6.42 2.65 -6.50
N LYS A 21 5.56 1.64 -6.37
CA LYS A 21 5.71 0.58 -5.36
C LYS A 21 6.96 -0.27 -5.60
N ASN A 22 7.31 -0.51 -6.86
CA ASN A 22 8.44 -1.37 -7.19
C ASN A 22 9.76 -0.70 -6.80
N GLU A 23 9.86 0.62 -6.96
CA GLU A 23 10.99 1.40 -6.47
C GLU A 23 11.10 1.38 -4.94
N PHE A 24 9.98 1.47 -4.23
CA PHE A 24 9.95 1.37 -2.77
C PHE A 24 10.35 -0.03 -2.24
N LEU A 25 10.04 -1.09 -2.98
CA LEU A 25 10.33 -2.48 -2.60
C LEU A 25 11.72 -2.97 -3.02
N LYS A 26 12.53 -2.14 -3.68
CA LYS A 26 13.87 -2.54 -4.12
C LYS A 26 14.75 -2.91 -2.92
N ALA A 27 15.52 -3.99 -3.06
CA ALA A 27 16.51 -4.39 -2.05
C ALA A 27 17.59 -3.32 -1.83
N ASN A 28 17.89 -2.52 -2.85
CA ASN A 28 18.81 -1.39 -2.80
C ASN A 28 18.05 -0.05 -2.67
N PHE A 29 16.99 -0.02 -1.87
CA PHE A 29 16.22 1.19 -1.64
C PHE A 29 17.06 2.29 -0.98
N TRP A 30 17.06 3.49 -1.56
CA TRP A 30 17.72 4.67 -1.04
C TRP A 30 16.68 5.77 -0.82
N VAL A 31 16.53 6.19 0.43
CA VAL A 31 15.54 7.19 0.86
C VAL A 31 15.75 8.51 0.13
N ASP A 32 16.99 9.00 0.05
CA ASP A 32 17.28 10.29 -0.58
C ASP A 32 16.91 10.30 -2.07
N ASP A 33 17.25 9.25 -2.82
CA ASP A 33 16.94 9.13 -4.25
C ASP A 33 15.42 9.06 -4.48
N PHE A 34 14.73 8.26 -3.65
CA PHE A 34 13.29 8.14 -3.68
C PHE A 34 12.59 9.48 -3.36
N LEU A 35 13.04 10.20 -2.35
CA LEU A 35 12.49 11.52 -2.02
C LEU A 35 12.77 12.54 -3.13
N HIS A 36 13.97 12.56 -3.71
CA HIS A 36 14.30 13.46 -4.82
C HIS A 36 13.38 13.24 -6.03
N LYS A 37 13.09 11.99 -6.37
CA LYS A 37 12.19 11.64 -7.49
C LYS A 37 10.74 12.03 -7.24
N ASN A 38 10.24 11.82 -6.02
CA ASN A 38 8.83 12.02 -5.70
C ASN A 38 8.52 13.46 -5.20
N ARG A 39 9.50 14.23 -4.73
CA ARG A 39 9.34 15.62 -4.25
C ARG A 39 8.85 16.59 -5.31
N ASN A 40 9.15 16.32 -6.59
CA ASN A 40 8.69 17.15 -7.70
C ASN A 40 7.29 16.75 -8.20
N VAL A 41 6.79 15.58 -7.79
CA VAL A 41 5.53 14.99 -8.24
C VAL A 41 4.42 15.21 -7.22
N SER A 42 4.75 15.32 -5.93
CA SER A 42 3.77 15.45 -4.85
C SER A 42 4.34 16.13 -3.60
N SER A 43 3.47 16.67 -2.75
CA SER A 43 3.88 17.20 -1.45
C SER A 43 4.41 16.07 -0.55
N LEU A 44 5.37 16.40 0.32
CA LEU A 44 5.91 15.43 1.29
C LEU A 44 4.84 14.91 2.24
N GLU A 45 3.82 15.73 2.53
CA GLU A 45 2.66 15.32 3.31
C GLU A 45 1.85 14.26 2.59
N LEU A 46 1.53 14.47 1.31
CA LEU A 46 0.81 13.48 0.50
C LEU A 46 1.62 12.18 0.35
N LEU A 47 2.93 12.28 0.14
CA LEU A 47 3.83 11.13 0.08
C LEU A 47 3.82 10.34 1.39
N ARG A 48 3.90 11.02 2.54
CA ARG A 48 3.79 10.40 3.86
C ARG A 48 2.45 9.68 4.03
N ASP A 49 1.34 10.31 3.67
CA ASP A 49 0.01 9.72 3.79
C ASP A 49 -0.16 8.48 2.90
N ASN A 50 0.34 8.54 1.66
CA ASN A 50 0.34 7.39 0.74
C ASN A 50 1.23 6.25 1.23
N LEU A 51 2.40 6.54 1.81
CA LEU A 51 3.28 5.53 2.40
C LEU A 51 2.62 4.85 3.60
N ASN A 52 2.01 5.63 4.49
CA ASN A 52 1.32 5.11 5.66
C ASN A 52 0.14 4.21 5.27
N LEU A 53 -0.62 4.61 4.25
CA LEU A 53 -1.70 3.81 3.68
C LEU A 53 -1.18 2.50 3.09
N TYR A 54 -0.10 2.56 2.29
CA TYR A 54 0.50 1.38 1.68
C TYR A 54 1.01 0.36 2.71
N LEU A 55 1.71 0.81 3.76
CA LEU A 55 2.22 -0.07 4.81
C LEU A 55 1.09 -0.69 5.65
N LYS A 56 0.02 0.05 5.94
CA LYS A 56 -1.17 -0.50 6.60
C LYS A 56 -1.81 -1.61 5.77
N ARG A 57 -1.93 -1.41 4.44
CA ARG A 57 -2.45 -2.43 3.52
C ARG A 57 -1.56 -3.68 3.50
N LEU A 58 -0.25 -3.48 3.34
CA LEU A 58 0.71 -4.58 3.34
C LEU A 58 0.62 -5.41 4.63
N ARG A 59 0.54 -4.74 5.78
CA ARG A 59 0.34 -5.41 7.07
C ARG A 59 -0.96 -6.20 7.13
N GLY A 60 -2.07 -5.62 6.65
CA GLY A 60 -3.37 -6.30 6.57
C GLY A 60 -3.28 -7.57 5.73
N SER A 61 -2.79 -7.46 4.50
CA SER A 61 -2.62 -8.61 3.60
C SER A 61 -1.69 -9.70 4.18
N MET A 62 -0.63 -9.32 4.89
CA MET A 62 0.24 -10.29 5.57
C MET A 62 -0.51 -11.03 6.69
N ILE A 63 -1.35 -10.33 7.44
CA ILE A 63 -2.17 -10.94 8.50
C ILE A 63 -3.19 -11.90 7.89
N ASP A 64 -3.89 -11.48 6.83
CA ASP A 64 -4.87 -12.31 6.13
C ASP A 64 -4.25 -13.62 5.62
N LEU A 65 -3.06 -13.53 5.00
CA LEU A 65 -2.31 -14.71 4.54
C LEU A 65 -1.95 -15.67 5.68
N ILE A 66 -1.59 -15.14 6.86
CA ILE A 66 -1.28 -15.97 8.03
C ILE A 66 -2.54 -16.66 8.56
N ILE A 67 -3.68 -15.95 8.56
CA ILE A 67 -4.96 -16.47 9.02
C ILE A 67 -5.47 -17.58 8.08
N GLU A 68 -5.38 -17.36 6.77
CA GLU A 68 -5.74 -18.34 5.74
C GLU A 68 -4.89 -19.61 5.84
N CYS A 69 -3.59 -19.50 6.12
CA CYS A 69 -2.70 -20.65 6.24
C CYS A 69 -2.88 -21.48 7.53
N LYS A 70 -3.58 -20.94 8.54
CA LYS A 70 -3.82 -21.62 9.84
C LYS A 70 -5.17 -22.31 9.94
N THR A 71 -6.06 -22.14 8.96
CA THR A 71 -7.41 -22.74 8.93
C THR A 71 -7.46 -23.86 7.91
#